data_AF-A0A956TRN7-F1
#
_entry.id   AF-A0A956TRN7-F1
#
_cell.length_a   1.000
_cell.length_b   1.000
_cell.length_c   1.000
_cell.angle_alpha   90.00
_cell.angle_beta   90.00
_cell.angle_gamma   90.00
#
_symmetry.space_group_name_H-M   'P 1'
#
loop_
_entity.id
_entity.type
_entity.pdbx_description
1 polymer ?
#
loop_
_entity_poly.entity_id
_entity_poly.type
_entity_poly.pdbx_seq_one_letter_code
_entity_poly.pdbx_strand_id
1 'polypeptide(L)'
;MENKEPEDKPPEERSNTQPDGSGSGSGRRRTRVGAGDGEERDNPSIKLIKLAQEEARDLGHNFVGTENLLAALARYPVGIVPQVFADLGLTYEAVHAELTAILGVGKGFV
;
A
#
# COMPACT_ATOMS: atom_id res chain seq x y z
N MET A 1 49.03 -27.88 33.57
CA MET A 1 49.19 -26.71 34.44
C MET A 1 49.12 -25.50 33.52
N GLU A 2 47.92 -25.18 33.06
CA GLU A 2 46.99 -24.22 33.68
C GLU A 2 47.15 -22.90 32.91
N ASN A 3 46.47 -22.80 31.77
CA ASN A 3 46.32 -21.53 31.08
C ASN A 3 45.44 -20.66 31.97
N LYS A 4 46.08 -19.77 32.74
CA LYS A 4 45.42 -18.81 33.62
C LYS A 4 44.71 -17.74 32.78
N GLU A 5 43.49 -17.43 33.22
CA GLU A 5 42.44 -16.62 32.59
C GLU A 5 42.89 -15.22 32.12
N PRO A 6 42.19 -14.64 31.12
CA PRO A 6 42.32 -13.22 30.81
C PRO A 6 41.56 -12.38 31.85
N GLU A 7 42.26 -11.51 32.59
CA GLU A 7 41.62 -10.56 33.50
C GLU A 7 40.85 -9.48 32.74
N ASP A 8 39.57 -9.45 33.03
CA ASP A 8 38.55 -8.48 32.65
C ASP A 8 38.88 -7.10 33.27
N LYS A 9 39.21 -6.10 32.43
CA LYS A 9 39.33 -4.71 32.89
C LYS A 9 38.03 -3.96 32.61
N PRO A 10 37.42 -3.31 33.62
CA PRO A 10 36.14 -2.62 33.48
C PRO A 10 36.23 -1.39 32.57
N PRO A 11 35.11 -0.97 31.96
CA PRO A 11 35.08 0.20 31.08
C PRO A 11 35.29 1.49 31.87
N GLU A 12 36.37 2.21 31.60
CA GLU A 12 36.58 3.55 32.17
C GLU A 12 35.55 4.56 31.65
N GLU A 13 34.89 5.20 32.62
CA GLU A 13 33.83 6.19 32.49
C GLU A 13 34.31 7.44 31.74
N ARG A 14 33.61 7.82 30.66
CA ARG A 14 33.77 9.13 30.04
C ARG A 14 32.84 10.14 30.72
N SER A 15 33.35 10.82 31.76
CA SER A 15 32.73 12.05 32.26
C SER A 15 33.56 13.25 31.82
N ASN A 16 33.07 14.04 30.87
CA ASN A 16 33.37 15.47 30.86
C ASN A 16 32.28 16.29 30.17
N THR A 17 31.35 16.78 30.99
CA THR A 17 30.93 18.17 31.14
C THR A 17 30.69 19.02 29.88
N GLN A 18 29.42 19.28 29.56
CA GLN A 18 28.94 20.57 29.01
C GLN A 18 29.01 21.64 30.13
N PRO A 19 29.27 22.94 29.90
CA PRO A 19 28.50 23.85 29.03
C PRO A 19 29.44 24.82 28.26
N ASP A 20 29.07 25.81 27.45
CA ASP A 20 28.02 26.82 27.51
C ASP A 20 27.77 27.43 26.11
N GLY A 21 26.61 28.07 25.94
CA GLY A 21 26.18 28.63 24.66
C GLY A 21 26.76 30.01 24.38
N SER A 22 27.25 30.21 23.16
CA SER A 22 27.00 31.43 22.35
C SER A 22 27.55 31.22 20.94
N GLY A 23 26.78 30.54 20.10
CA GLY A 23 27.03 30.43 18.66
C GLY A 23 25.83 31.00 17.92
N SER A 24 25.86 32.29 17.60
CA SER A 24 24.92 32.95 16.69
C SER A 24 25.15 32.42 15.27
N GLY A 25 24.68 31.19 15.03
CA GLY A 25 24.63 30.56 13.72
C GLY A 25 23.28 30.85 13.10
N SER A 26 23.22 31.93 12.31
CA SER A 26 22.15 32.23 11.37
C SER A 26 22.10 31.15 10.27
N GLY A 27 21.66 29.94 10.64
CA GLY A 27 21.40 28.81 9.77
C GLY A 27 19.91 28.73 9.54
N ARG A 28 19.42 29.55 8.61
CA ARG A 28 18.03 29.57 8.15
C ARG A 28 17.53 28.14 8.00
N ARG A 29 16.44 27.84 8.73
CA ARG A 29 15.40 26.85 8.42
C ARG A 29 15.83 25.89 7.33
N ARG A 30 16.33 24.71 7.73
CA ARG A 30 16.01 23.51 6.96
C ARG A 30 14.49 23.47 6.95
N THR A 31 13.90 24.02 5.89
CA THR A 31 12.57 23.64 5.49
C THR A 31 12.60 22.12 5.53
N ARG A 32 11.72 21.55 6.34
CA ARG A 32 11.21 20.20 6.15
C ARG A 32 11.09 20.06 4.63
N VAL A 33 12.03 19.36 3.99
CA VAL A 33 11.82 18.89 2.63
C VAL A 33 10.51 18.17 2.76
N GLY A 34 9.50 18.71 2.09
CA GLY A 34 8.13 18.23 2.22
C GLY A 34 8.21 16.72 2.17
N ALA A 35 7.70 16.08 3.22
CA ALA A 35 7.00 14.84 3.00
C ALA A 35 5.94 15.24 1.97
N GLY A 36 6.28 15.08 0.69
CA GLY A 36 5.35 15.24 -0.40
C GLY A 36 4.28 14.22 -0.08
N ASP A 37 3.21 14.72 0.53
CA ASP A 37 1.85 14.34 0.25
C ASP A 37 1.85 13.60 -1.08
N GLY A 38 1.85 12.27 -0.97
CA GLY A 38 1.97 11.39 -2.10
C GLY A 38 0.86 11.79 -3.03
N GLU A 39 1.23 12.52 -4.09
CA GLU A 39 0.35 12.76 -5.21
C GLU A 39 0.05 11.37 -5.72
N GLU A 40 -1.10 10.86 -5.27
CA GLU A 40 -1.63 9.59 -5.67
C GLU A 40 -1.78 9.72 -7.17
N ARG A 41 -0.79 9.21 -7.89
CA ARG A 41 -0.70 9.34 -9.34
C ARG A 41 -2.06 8.94 -9.87
N ASP A 42 -2.73 9.86 -10.55
CA ASP A 42 -4.01 9.67 -11.24
C ASP A 42 -3.82 8.69 -12.40
N ASN A 43 -3.36 7.48 -12.09
CA ASN A 43 -3.13 6.41 -13.01
C ASN A 43 -4.42 5.58 -13.03
N PRO A 44 -5.18 5.61 -14.15
CA PRO A 44 -6.43 4.90 -14.25
C PRO A 44 -6.27 3.39 -14.01
N SER A 45 -5.14 2.81 -14.41
CA SER A 45 -4.81 1.41 -14.16
C SER A 45 -4.60 1.13 -12.67
N ILE A 46 -3.92 2.01 -11.94
CA ILE A 46 -3.75 1.82 -10.47
C ILE A 46 -5.11 1.87 -9.78
N LYS A 47 -5.99 2.81 -10.18
CA LYS A 47 -7.36 2.89 -9.64
C LYS A 47 -8.15 1.61 -9.94
N LEU A 48 -8.04 1.08 -11.15
CA LEU A 48 -8.70 -0.18 -11.52
C LEU A 48 -8.20 -1.38 -10.69
N ILE A 49 -6.89 -1.47 -10.47
CA ILE A 49 -6.31 -2.54 -9.63
C ILE A 49 -6.82 -2.44 -8.18
N LYS A 50 -6.96 -1.22 -7.64
CA LYS A 50 -7.55 -1.02 -6.30
C LYS A 50 -8.98 -1.50 -6.23
N LEU A 51 -9.81 -1.15 -7.23
CA LEU A 51 -11.20 -1.62 -7.31
C LEU A 51 -11.28 -3.16 -7.42
N ALA A 52 -10.37 -3.79 -8.16
CA ALA A 52 -10.32 -5.25 -8.25
C ALA A 52 -9.90 -5.92 -6.94
N GLN A 53 -9.01 -5.28 -6.18
CA GLN A 53 -8.63 -5.74 -4.84
C GLN A 53 -9.77 -5.59 -3.84
N GLU A 54 -10.55 -4.51 -3.94
CA GLU A 54 -11.77 -4.33 -3.15
C GLU A 54 -12.77 -5.44 -3.46
N GLU A 55 -12.99 -5.76 -4.74
CA GLU A 55 -13.93 -6.83 -5.11
C GLU A 55 -13.53 -8.20 -4.59
N ALA A 56 -12.24 -8.54 -4.70
CA ALA A 56 -11.74 -9.79 -4.15
C ALA A 56 -11.99 -9.88 -2.64
N ARG A 57 -11.83 -8.77 -1.91
CA ARG A 57 -12.09 -8.73 -0.46
C ARG A 57 -13.57 -8.86 -0.14
N ASP A 58 -14.42 -8.18 -0.90
CA ASP A 58 -15.88 -8.20 -0.72
C ASP A 58 -16.45 -9.61 -0.93
N LEU A 59 -15.89 -10.35 -1.90
CA LEU A 59 -16.24 -11.76 -2.16
C LEU A 59 -15.56 -12.75 -1.20
N GLY A 60 -14.60 -12.30 -0.37
CA GLY A 60 -13.84 -13.16 0.55
C GLY A 60 -12.74 -13.98 -0.13
N HIS A 61 -12.33 -13.59 -1.34
CA HIS A 61 -11.27 -14.22 -2.13
C HIS A 61 -9.88 -13.76 -1.64
N ASN A 62 -8.93 -14.69 -1.56
CA ASN A 62 -7.56 -14.39 -1.10
C ASN A 62 -6.64 -13.89 -2.21
N PHE A 63 -7.09 -13.93 -3.46
CA PHE A 63 -6.32 -13.55 -4.65
C PHE A 63 -7.18 -12.72 -5.59
N VAL A 64 -6.53 -11.87 -6.37
CA VAL A 64 -7.16 -11.08 -7.43
C VAL A 64 -6.98 -11.83 -8.74
N GLY A 65 -8.04 -12.45 -9.25
CA GLY A 65 -8.10 -13.03 -10.58
C GLY A 65 -8.74 -12.10 -11.62
N THR A 66 -8.98 -12.64 -12.82
CA THR A 66 -9.55 -11.89 -13.95
C THR A 66 -11.01 -11.49 -13.74
N GLU A 67 -11.75 -12.28 -12.96
CA GLU A 67 -13.12 -12.00 -12.55
C GLU A 67 -13.23 -10.71 -11.74
N ASN A 68 -12.27 -10.48 -10.84
CA ASN A 68 -12.23 -9.29 -10.00
C ASN A 68 -11.88 -8.05 -10.84
N LEU A 69 -11.02 -8.21 -11.84
CA LEU A 69 -10.73 -7.16 -12.83
C LEU A 69 -11.95 -6.84 -13.69
N LEU A 70 -12.71 -7.85 -14.11
CA LEU A 70 -13.93 -7.66 -14.88
C LEU A 70 -14.98 -6.90 -14.07
N ALA A 71 -15.21 -7.30 -12.82
CA ALA A 71 -16.16 -6.62 -11.93
C ALA A 71 -15.72 -5.18 -11.61
N ALA A 72 -14.42 -4.95 -11.43
CA ALA A 72 -13.85 -3.62 -11.27
C ALA A 72 -14.05 -2.74 -12.52
N LEU A 73 -13.88 -3.30 -13.72
CA LEU A 73 -14.17 -2.61 -14.98
C LEU A 73 -15.66 -2.27 -15.08
N ALA A 74 -16.54 -3.19 -14.68
CA ALA A 74 -17.99 -2.99 -14.76
C ALA A 74 -18.49 -1.79 -13.92
N ARG A 75 -17.78 -1.44 -12.84
CA ARG A 75 -18.05 -0.25 -12.03
C ARG A 75 -17.12 0.94 -12.32
N TYR A 76 -16.24 0.84 -13.32
CA TYR A 76 -15.25 1.86 -13.60
C TYR A 76 -15.88 3.08 -14.28
N PRO A 77 -15.87 4.27 -13.67
CA PRO A 77 -16.74 5.37 -14.09
C PRO A 77 -16.21 6.22 -15.25
N VAL A 78 -14.97 6.00 -15.71
CA VAL A 78 -14.29 6.90 -16.64
C VAL A 78 -13.65 6.17 -17.83
N GLY A 79 -13.28 6.94 -18.86
CA GLY A 79 -12.63 6.40 -20.06
C GLY A 79 -13.63 5.71 -20.99
N ILE A 80 -13.15 4.71 -21.72
CA ILE A 80 -13.94 3.97 -22.73
C ILE A 80 -14.82 2.86 -22.11
N VAL A 81 -14.58 2.51 -20.85
CA VAL A 81 -15.20 1.35 -20.20
C VAL A 81 -16.73 1.48 -20.11
N PRO A 82 -17.31 2.61 -19.64
CA PRO A 82 -18.78 2.74 -19.58
C PRO A 82 -19.46 2.59 -20.93
N GLN A 83 -18.84 3.12 -22.01
CA GLN A 83 -19.38 3.02 -23.36
C GLN A 83 -19.37 1.57 -23.84
N VAL A 84 -18.25 0.85 -23.67
CA VAL A 84 -18.14 -0.56 -24.09
C VAL A 84 -19.12 -1.44 -23.33
N PHE A 85 -19.30 -1.23 -22.02
CA PHE A 85 -20.28 -1.97 -21.24
C PHE A 85 -21.71 -1.67 -21.68
N ALA A 86 -22.05 -0.40 -21.95
CA ALA A 86 -23.35 -0.01 -22.47
C ALA A 86 -23.63 -0.63 -23.86
N ASP A 87 -22.64 -0.63 -24.76
CA ASP A 87 -22.75 -1.22 -26.10
C ASP A 87 -22.97 -2.74 -26.04
N LEU A 88 -22.45 -3.40 -25.00
CA LEU A 88 -22.66 -4.83 -24.72
C LEU A 88 -23.93 -5.12 -23.89
N GLY A 89 -24.66 -4.08 -23.45
CA GLY A 89 -25.81 -4.22 -22.56
C GLY A 89 -25.47 -4.80 -21.18
N LEU A 90 -24.23 -4.61 -20.72
CA LEU A 90 -23.74 -5.12 -19.44
C LEU A 90 -23.88 -4.07 -18.35
N THR A 91 -24.37 -4.49 -17.18
CA THR A 91 -24.35 -3.68 -15.95
C THR A 91 -23.47 -4.33 -14.90
N TYR A 92 -23.00 -3.53 -13.94
CA TYR A 92 -22.24 -4.04 -12.81
C TYR A 92 -23.00 -5.13 -12.05
N GLU A 93 -24.31 -4.93 -11.81
CA GLU A 93 -25.16 -5.87 -11.08
C GLU A 93 -25.27 -7.21 -11.80
N ALA A 94 -25.43 -7.18 -13.13
CA ALA A 94 -25.51 -8.39 -13.94
C ALA A 94 -24.19 -9.17 -13.91
N VAL A 95 -23.06 -8.47 -14.07
CA VAL A 95 -21.72 -9.09 -14.00
C VAL A 95 -21.47 -9.67 -12.61
N HIS A 96 -21.72 -8.91 -11.55
CA HIS A 96 -21.52 -9.35 -10.17
C HIS A 96 -22.40 -10.56 -9.82
N ALA A 97 -23.67 -10.55 -10.23
CA ALA A 97 -24.58 -11.68 -10.01
C ALA A 97 -24.08 -12.96 -10.70
N GLU A 98 -23.64 -12.86 -11.95
CA GLU A 98 -23.12 -14.01 -12.71
C GLU A 98 -21.82 -14.55 -12.10
N LEU A 99 -20.89 -13.66 -11.75
CA LEU A 99 -19.65 -14.06 -11.09
C LEU A 99 -19.91 -14.75 -9.74
N THR A 100 -20.84 -14.22 -8.95
CA THR A 100 -21.26 -14.82 -7.67
C THR A 100 -21.90 -16.18 -7.89
N ALA A 101 -22.69 -16.36 -8.95
CA ALA A 101 -23.32 -17.64 -9.27
C ALA A 101 -22.31 -18.71 -9.69
N ILE A 102 -21.26 -18.33 -10.44
CA ILE A 102 -20.23 -19.25 -10.94
C ILE A 102 -19.21 -19.59 -9.85
N LEU A 103 -18.75 -18.59 -9.10
CA LEU A 103 -17.61 -18.72 -8.17
C LEU A 103 -18.05 -18.95 -6.72
N GLY A 104 -19.27 -18.56 -6.37
CA GLY A 104 -19.74 -18.48 -5.00
C GLY A 104 -19.14 -17.30 -4.22
N VAL A 105 -19.46 -17.26 -2.93
CA VAL A 105 -18.87 -16.33 -1.95
C VAL A 105 -18.03 -17.10 -0.95
N GLY A 106 -16.93 -16.51 -0.47
CA GLY A 106 -16.07 -17.08 0.57
C GLY A 106 -14.70 -17.53 0.05
N LYS A 107 -14.11 -18.56 0.65
CA LYS A 107 -12.73 -18.99 0.36
C LYS A 107 -12.64 -19.77 -0.97
N GLY A 108 -13.11 -19.18 -2.07
CA GLY A 108 -13.00 -19.73 -3.42
C GLY A 108 -11.53 -19.85 -3.81
N PHE A 109 -11.05 -21.07 -3.97
CA PHE A 109 -9.83 -21.36 -4.71
C PHE A 109 -10.22 -21.44 -6.18
N VAL A 110 -9.76 -20.46 -6.96
CA VAL A 110 -9.39 -20.71 -8.36
C VAL A 110 -7.89 -21.00 -8.40
#